data_AF-I0SBI5-F1
#
_entry.id   AF-I0SBI5-F1
#
_cell.length_a   1.000
_cell.length_b   1.000
_cell.length_c   1.000
_cell.angle_alpha   90.00
_cell.angle_beta   90.00
_cell.angle_gamma   90.00
#
_symmetry.space_group_name_H-M   'P 1'
#
loop_
_entity.id
_entity.type
_entity.pdbx_description
1 polymer ?
#
loop_
_entity_poly.entity_id
_entity_poly.type
_entity_poly.pdbx_seq_one_letter_code
_entity_poly.pdbx_strand_id
1 'polypeptide(L)'
;MNHYFKENKKGDAEALNDYGLKRPSWRSDLEVLYPDCKQVLKTLHQHYKIEIIANQLPNLQARLRNFGIDSYIDLIISSADVGLAKPNLAIFKLALQQANCLAEHAVMIGDRLDNDILPAKQLGMQTIWIRQGFSHLNHITNPAETPDWTVDNLTEILEILG
;
A
#
# COMPACT_ATOMS: atom_id res chain seq x y z
N MET A 1 -21.77 -2.18 1.33
CA MET A 1 -20.31 -1.93 1.43
C MET A 1 -19.51 -3.24 1.49
N ASN A 2 -19.69 -4.11 2.50
CA ASN A 2 -18.89 -5.35 2.64
C ASN A 2 -18.98 -6.32 1.44
N HIS A 3 -20.13 -6.37 0.76
CA HIS A 3 -20.30 -7.19 -0.44
C HIS A 3 -19.30 -6.81 -1.56
N TYR A 4 -19.07 -5.52 -1.82
CA TYR A 4 -18.14 -5.09 -2.86
C TYR A 4 -16.69 -5.48 -2.54
N PHE A 5 -16.27 -5.39 -1.27
CA PHE A 5 -14.93 -5.84 -0.87
C PHE A 5 -14.78 -7.35 -1.05
N LYS A 6 -15.83 -8.14 -0.81
CA LYS A 6 -15.80 -9.58 -1.16
C LYS A 6 -15.65 -9.83 -2.67
N GLU A 7 -15.93 -8.85 -3.51
CA GLU A 7 -15.67 -8.90 -4.96
C GLU A 7 -14.36 -8.21 -5.34
N ASN A 8 -13.46 -7.96 -4.39
CA ASN A 8 -12.19 -7.22 -4.55
C ASN A 8 -12.34 -5.77 -5.03
N LYS A 9 -13.54 -5.19 -4.95
CA LYS A 9 -13.79 -3.81 -5.36
C LYS A 9 -13.50 -2.82 -4.24
N LYS A 10 -13.31 -1.56 -4.61
CA LYS A 10 -13.19 -0.44 -3.67
C LYS A 10 -14.56 -0.10 -3.07
N GLY A 11 -14.96 -0.83 -2.03
CA GLY A 11 -16.34 -0.87 -1.56
C GLY A 11 -16.92 0.45 -1.07
N ASP A 12 -16.09 1.40 -0.62
CA ASP A 12 -16.53 2.77 -0.32
C ASP A 12 -16.94 3.52 -1.59
N ALA A 13 -16.18 3.38 -2.68
CA ALA A 13 -16.47 4.04 -3.96
C ALA A 13 -17.72 3.44 -4.64
N GLU A 14 -17.82 2.11 -4.67
CA GLU A 14 -18.98 1.41 -5.24
C GLU A 14 -20.26 1.77 -4.49
N ALA A 15 -20.23 1.77 -3.15
CA ALA A 15 -21.39 2.14 -2.36
C ALA A 15 -21.83 3.59 -2.65
N LEU A 16 -20.89 4.54 -2.73
CA LEU A 16 -21.23 5.93 -3.06
C LEU A 16 -21.90 6.04 -4.44
N ASN A 17 -21.40 5.31 -5.43
CA ASN A 17 -21.98 5.29 -6.76
C ASN A 17 -23.41 4.74 -6.77
N ASP A 18 -23.63 3.59 -6.12
CA ASP A 18 -24.94 2.92 -6.11
C ASP A 18 -26.03 3.73 -5.39
N TYR A 19 -25.64 4.53 -4.40
CA TYR A 19 -26.56 5.45 -3.70
C TYR A 19 -26.59 6.87 -4.30
N GLY A 20 -25.87 7.14 -5.39
CA GLY A 20 -25.80 8.47 -6.02
C GLY A 20 -25.22 9.55 -5.09
N LEU A 21 -24.34 9.16 -4.17
CA LEU A 21 -23.76 10.04 -3.16
C LEU A 21 -22.42 10.61 -3.64
N LYS A 22 -22.15 11.87 -3.26
CA LYS A 22 -20.83 12.47 -3.45
C LYS A 22 -19.86 11.93 -2.40
N ARG A 23 -18.62 11.68 -2.81
CA ARG A 23 -17.55 11.30 -1.89
C ARG A 23 -17.27 12.45 -0.92
N PRO A 24 -17.40 12.24 0.40
CA PRO A 24 -17.04 13.26 1.37
C PRO A 24 -15.53 13.50 1.35
N SER A 25 -15.12 14.69 1.77
CA SER A 25 -13.70 14.98 2.01
C SER A 25 -13.13 13.99 3.03
N TRP A 26 -11.94 13.46 2.73
CA TRP A 26 -11.26 12.55 3.62
C TRP A 26 -10.88 13.25 4.93
N ARG A 27 -11.15 12.60 6.06
CA ARG A 27 -10.89 13.12 7.41
C ARG A 27 -9.57 12.55 7.94
N SER A 28 -8.47 13.17 7.54
CA SER A 28 -7.12 12.74 7.94
C SER A 28 -6.87 12.85 9.44
N ASP A 29 -7.67 13.64 10.16
CA ASP A 29 -7.65 13.76 11.62
C ASP A 29 -8.14 12.51 12.34
N LEU A 30 -8.82 11.59 11.64
CA LEU A 30 -9.26 10.29 12.17
C LEU A 30 -8.28 9.15 11.86
N GLU A 31 -7.20 9.43 11.13
CA GLU A 31 -6.18 8.43 10.82
C GLU A 31 -5.43 8.02 12.10
N VAL A 32 -5.26 6.72 12.27
CA VAL A 32 -4.45 6.14 13.35
C VAL A 32 -3.51 5.11 12.75
N LEU A 33 -2.31 5.00 13.31
CA LEU A 33 -1.41 3.90 12.96
C LEU A 33 -1.93 2.59 13.53
N TYR A 34 -1.68 1.50 12.83
CA TYR A 34 -1.75 0.17 13.46
C TYR A 34 -0.75 0.11 14.62
N PRO A 35 -1.09 -0.56 15.74
CA PRO A 35 -0.27 -0.54 16.96
C PRO A 35 1.19 -0.99 16.76
N ASP A 36 1.41 -1.93 15.85
CA ASP A 36 2.70 -2.54 15.54
C ASP A 36 3.52 -1.77 14.49
N CYS A 37 2.92 -0.80 13.80
CA CYS A 37 3.54 -0.07 12.68
C CYS A 37 4.91 0.53 13.01
N LYS A 38 5.04 1.22 14.15
CA LYS A 38 6.30 1.88 14.53
C LYS A 38 7.43 0.87 14.75
N GLN A 39 7.12 -0.25 15.39
CA GLN A 39 8.12 -1.28 15.68
C GLN A 39 8.57 -1.98 14.40
N VAL A 40 7.63 -2.29 13.50
CA VAL A 40 7.92 -2.92 12.22
C VAL A 40 8.77 -2.00 11.34
N LEU A 41 8.40 -0.74 11.19
CA LEU A 41 9.19 0.24 10.44
C LEU A 41 10.59 0.41 11.03
N LYS A 42 10.70 0.51 12.36
CA LYS A 42 11.99 0.62 13.04
C LYS A 42 12.90 -0.57 12.75
N THR A 43 12.38 -1.79 12.78
CA THR A 43 13.16 -3.00 12.49
C THR A 43 13.59 -3.02 11.02
N LEU A 44 12.65 -2.85 10.09
CA LEU A 44 12.94 -2.95 8.65
C LEU A 44 13.90 -1.84 8.17
N HIS A 45 13.80 -0.64 8.71
CA HIS A 45 14.67 0.49 8.34
C HIS A 45 16.15 0.26 8.69
N GLN A 46 16.47 -0.73 9.52
CA GLN A 46 17.88 -1.12 9.79
C GLN A 46 18.52 -1.87 8.62
N HIS A 47 17.70 -2.46 7.74
CA HIS A 47 18.15 -3.39 6.70
C HIS A 47 17.70 -2.97 5.29
N TYR A 48 16.64 -2.17 5.18
CA TYR A 48 16.03 -1.78 3.92
C TYR A 48 15.81 -0.28 3.85
N LYS A 49 15.87 0.26 2.63
CA LYS A 49 15.21 1.53 2.33
C LYS A 49 13.71 1.31 2.30
N ILE A 50 12.95 2.19 2.94
CA ILE A 50 11.49 2.11 2.98
C ILE A 50 10.92 3.28 2.21
N GLU A 51 10.17 2.97 1.16
CA GLU A 51 9.51 3.96 0.31
C GLU A 51 8.00 3.77 0.31
N ILE A 52 7.26 4.87 0.14
CA ILE A 52 5.80 4.84 0.08
C ILE A 52 5.31 5.21 -1.32
N ILE A 53 4.56 4.31 -1.94
CA ILE A 53 3.79 4.58 -3.17
C ILE A 53 2.31 4.66 -2.81
N ALA A 54 1.71 5.84 -2.92
CA ALA A 54 0.37 6.07 -2.39
C ALA A 54 -0.57 6.82 -3.35
N ASN A 55 -1.77 6.28 -3.58
CA ASN A 55 -2.86 7.00 -4.24
C ASN A 55 -3.56 7.93 -3.22
N GLN A 56 -2.88 9.01 -2.81
CA GLN A 56 -3.28 9.83 -1.68
C GLN A 56 -3.30 11.32 -2.02
N LEU A 57 -3.99 12.08 -1.17
CA LEU A 57 -3.98 13.54 -1.21
C LEU A 57 -2.58 14.09 -0.91
N PRO A 58 -2.30 15.36 -1.28
CA PRO A 58 -1.08 16.06 -0.87
C PRO A 58 -0.83 16.02 0.65
N ASN A 59 0.36 16.42 1.07
CA ASN A 59 0.77 16.53 2.48
C ASN A 59 0.94 15.20 3.23
N LEU A 60 1.11 14.06 2.54
CA LEU A 60 1.37 12.76 3.20
C LEU A 60 2.60 12.84 4.14
N GLN A 61 3.68 13.50 3.73
CA GLN A 61 4.87 13.66 4.58
C GLN A 61 4.59 14.40 5.90
N ALA A 62 3.69 15.40 5.89
CA ALA A 62 3.30 16.09 7.12
C ALA A 62 2.49 15.18 8.05
N ARG A 63 1.65 14.30 7.49
CA ARG A 63 0.90 13.30 8.28
C ARG A 63 1.84 12.28 8.93
N LEU A 64 2.80 11.76 8.18
CA LEU A 64 3.80 10.82 8.72
C LEU A 64 4.65 11.45 9.83
N ARG A 65 4.99 12.73 9.71
CA ARG A 65 5.65 13.53 10.77
C ARG A 65 4.79 13.62 12.03
N ASN A 66 3.50 13.90 11.88
CA ASN A 66 2.57 13.96 13.03
C ASN A 66 2.44 12.60 13.73
N PHE A 67 2.55 11.50 12.98
CA PHE A 67 2.59 10.15 13.55
C PHE A 67 3.96 9.77 14.14
N GLY A 68 5.01 10.55 13.87
CA GLY A 68 6.37 10.31 14.33
C GLY A 68 7.00 9.06 13.69
N ILE A 69 6.75 8.84 12.40
CA ILE A 69 7.32 7.73 11.62
C ILE A 69 8.03 8.17 10.34
N ASP A 70 8.07 9.48 10.05
CA ASP A 70 8.72 10.00 8.84
C ASP A 70 10.22 9.70 8.80
N SER A 71 10.87 9.59 9.96
CA SER A 71 12.29 9.26 10.07
C SER A 71 12.65 7.86 9.58
N TYR A 72 11.67 6.99 9.35
CA TYR A 72 11.88 5.65 8.81
C TYR A 72 11.61 5.56 7.30
N ILE A 73 11.15 6.65 6.67
CA ILE A 73 10.70 6.66 5.28
C ILE A 73 11.70 7.45 4.44
N ASP A 74 12.40 6.76 3.54
CA ASP A 74 13.41 7.35 2.67
C ASP A 74 12.79 8.21 1.56
N LEU A 75 11.66 7.78 1.02
CA LEU A 75 11.00 8.44 -0.10
C LEU A 75 9.48 8.25 -0.07
N ILE A 76 8.77 9.30 -0.50
CA ILE A 76 7.32 9.29 -0.66
C ILE A 76 6.99 9.69 -2.10
N ILE A 77 6.26 8.83 -2.79
CA ILE A 77 5.70 9.07 -4.12
C ILE A 77 4.19 9.00 -4.00
N SER A 78 3.58 10.18 -3.90
CA SER A 78 2.12 10.33 -3.86
C SER A 78 1.57 10.64 -5.23
N SER A 79 0.42 10.06 -5.57
CA SER A 79 -0.23 10.30 -6.85
C SER A 79 -0.58 11.76 -7.10
N ALA A 80 -0.88 12.52 -6.04
CA ALA A 80 -1.16 13.94 -6.13
C ALA A 80 0.06 14.76 -6.56
N ASP A 81 1.27 14.31 -6.20
CA ASP A 81 2.51 15.06 -6.44
C ASP A 81 3.08 14.77 -7.84
N VAL A 82 2.93 13.53 -8.32
CA VAL A 82 3.52 13.09 -9.60
C VAL A 82 2.51 12.91 -10.74
N GLY A 83 1.20 13.04 -10.47
CA GLY A 83 0.15 12.88 -11.47
C GLY A 83 -0.03 11.44 -12.01
N LEU A 84 0.64 10.46 -11.39
CA LEU A 84 0.54 9.03 -11.69
C LEU A 84 -0.13 8.35 -10.50
N ALA A 85 -0.97 7.35 -10.73
CA ALA A 85 -1.59 6.58 -9.66
C ALA A 85 -1.49 5.09 -9.95
N LYS A 86 -1.34 4.28 -8.91
CA LYS A 86 -1.55 2.83 -8.99
C LYS A 86 -2.96 2.56 -9.57
N PRO A 87 -3.15 1.53 -10.42
CA PRO A 87 -2.22 0.45 -10.73
C PRO A 87 -1.27 0.75 -11.91
N ASN A 88 -1.18 2.00 -12.38
CA ASN A 88 -0.31 2.33 -13.50
C ASN A 88 1.17 2.01 -13.17
N LEU A 89 1.78 1.11 -13.93
CA LEU A 89 3.17 0.68 -13.74
C LEU A 89 4.19 1.82 -13.72
N ALA A 90 3.86 2.97 -14.32
CA ALA A 90 4.74 4.14 -14.34
C ALA A 90 5.09 4.64 -12.93
N ILE A 91 4.17 4.58 -11.96
CA ILE A 91 4.47 5.03 -10.59
C ILE A 91 5.44 4.09 -9.86
N PHE A 92 5.32 2.78 -10.10
CA PHE A 92 6.22 1.77 -9.55
C PHE A 92 7.61 1.86 -10.18
N LYS A 93 7.68 2.04 -11.51
CA LYS A 93 8.94 2.28 -12.23
C LYS A 93 9.63 3.54 -11.74
N LEU A 94 8.86 4.61 -11.49
CA LEU A 94 9.38 5.84 -10.91
C LEU A 94 9.97 5.61 -9.51
N ALA A 95 9.31 4.82 -8.66
CA ALA A 95 9.83 4.45 -7.34
C ALA A 95 11.14 3.67 -7.44
N LEU A 96 11.15 2.59 -8.22
CA LEU A 96 12.36 1.79 -8.47
C LEU A 96 13.52 2.64 -9.01
N GLN A 97 13.24 3.57 -9.93
CA GLN A 97 14.22 4.49 -10.48
C GLN A 97 14.79 5.43 -9.41
N GLN A 98 13.94 6.05 -8.58
CA GLN A 98 14.40 6.96 -7.53
C GLN A 98 15.14 6.24 -6.40
N ALA A 99 14.73 5.01 -6.09
CA ALA A 99 15.41 4.11 -5.17
C ALA A 99 16.80 3.67 -5.68
N ASN A 100 17.03 3.78 -6.99
CA ASN A 100 18.10 3.11 -7.72
C ASN A 100 18.12 1.60 -7.43
N CYS A 101 16.94 0.97 -7.49
CA CYS A 101 16.73 -0.43 -7.16
C CYS A 101 16.18 -1.19 -8.38
N LEU A 102 16.71 -2.39 -8.61
CA LEU A 102 16.13 -3.32 -9.58
C LEU A 102 14.85 -3.92 -9.01
N ALA A 103 13.86 -4.19 -9.85
CA ALA A 103 12.57 -4.72 -9.41
C ALA A 103 12.72 -6.03 -8.61
N GLU A 104 13.58 -6.94 -9.06
CA GLU A 104 13.86 -8.23 -8.39
C GLU A 104 14.50 -8.09 -7.00
N HIS A 105 15.01 -6.91 -6.65
CA HIS A 105 15.56 -6.59 -5.33
C HIS A 105 14.60 -5.74 -4.48
N ALA A 106 13.36 -5.55 -4.94
CA ALA A 106 12.36 -4.77 -4.24
C ALA A 106 11.15 -5.64 -3.85
N VAL A 107 10.59 -5.32 -2.67
CA VAL A 107 9.37 -5.96 -2.15
C VAL A 107 8.26 -4.92 -2.09
N MET A 108 7.14 -5.17 -2.77
CA MET A 108 5.93 -4.38 -2.61
C MET A 108 5.06 -4.96 -1.49
N ILE A 109 4.74 -4.14 -0.50
CA ILE A 109 3.83 -4.48 0.60
C ILE A 109 2.55 -3.66 0.40
N GLY A 110 1.41 -4.31 0.25
CA GLY A 110 0.15 -3.64 -0.03
C GLY A 110 -1.08 -4.47 0.31
N ASP A 111 -2.21 -3.81 0.46
CA ASP A 111 -3.48 -4.42 0.87
C ASP A 111 -4.39 -4.73 -0.33
N ARG A 112 -4.06 -4.23 -1.53
CA ARG A 112 -4.89 -4.45 -2.72
C ARG A 112 -4.22 -5.34 -3.75
N LEU A 113 -4.86 -6.47 -4.05
CA LEU A 113 -4.43 -7.40 -5.10
C LEU A 113 -4.32 -6.70 -6.47
N ASP A 114 -5.34 -5.93 -6.85
CA ASP A 114 -5.44 -5.26 -8.15
C ASP A 114 -4.51 -4.03 -8.26
N ASN A 115 -4.26 -3.36 -7.14
CA ASN A 115 -3.63 -2.04 -7.12
C ASN A 115 -2.16 -2.07 -6.66
N ASP A 116 -1.79 -3.06 -5.86
CA ASP A 116 -0.44 -3.17 -5.28
C ASP A 116 0.26 -4.44 -5.77
N ILE A 117 -0.39 -5.60 -5.64
CA ILE A 117 0.25 -6.90 -5.86
C ILE A 117 0.45 -7.18 -7.35
N LEU A 118 -0.63 -7.19 -8.13
CA LEU A 118 -0.58 -7.43 -9.57
C LEU A 118 0.41 -6.54 -10.32
N PRO A 119 0.38 -5.19 -10.19
CA PRO A 119 1.31 -4.33 -10.91
C PRO A 119 2.77 -4.50 -10.45
N ALA A 120 3.03 -4.78 -9.17
CA ALA A 120 4.38 -5.03 -8.69
C ALA A 120 4.94 -6.34 -9.28
N LYS A 121 4.13 -7.42 -9.32
CA LYS A 121 4.52 -8.69 -9.95
C LYS A 121 4.79 -8.53 -11.44
N GLN A 122 4.01 -7.71 -12.15
CA GLN A 122 4.24 -7.42 -13.58
C GLN A 122 5.62 -6.79 -13.86
N LEU A 123 6.25 -6.17 -12.85
CA LEU A 123 7.59 -5.60 -12.94
C LEU A 123 8.68 -6.56 -12.45
N GLY A 124 8.33 -7.73 -11.91
CA GLY A 124 9.26 -8.69 -11.32
C GLY A 124 9.63 -8.38 -9.86
N MET A 125 8.84 -7.54 -9.18
CA MET A 125 9.01 -7.33 -7.73
C MET A 125 8.49 -8.53 -6.94
N GLN A 126 9.10 -8.77 -5.79
CA GLN A 126 8.51 -9.61 -4.76
C GLN A 126 7.32 -8.90 -4.10
N THR A 127 6.36 -9.66 -3.58
CA THR A 127 5.10 -9.12 -3.09
C THR A 127 4.65 -9.75 -1.79
N ILE A 128 4.26 -8.90 -0.83
CA ILE A 128 3.61 -9.30 0.42
C ILE A 128 2.22 -8.69 0.44
N TRP A 129 1.20 -9.55 0.42
CA TRP A 129 -0.18 -9.12 0.59
C TRP A 129 -0.55 -9.08 2.07
N ILE A 130 -0.87 -7.89 2.58
CA ILE A 130 -1.31 -7.71 3.97
C ILE A 130 -2.85 -7.64 4.07
N ARG A 131 -3.44 -8.59 4.81
CA ARG A 131 -4.89 -8.74 4.95
C ARG A 131 -5.48 -7.98 6.14
N GLN A 132 -4.98 -6.78 6.43
CA GLN A 132 -5.56 -5.90 7.45
C GLN A 132 -6.73 -5.04 6.90
N GLY A 133 -7.61 -4.58 7.79
CA GLY A 133 -8.77 -3.77 7.41
C GLY A 133 -9.72 -4.51 6.48
N PHE A 134 -10.24 -3.84 5.45
CA PHE A 134 -11.15 -4.48 4.49
C PHE A 134 -10.48 -5.50 3.57
N SER A 135 -9.14 -5.50 3.47
CA SER A 135 -8.43 -6.47 2.64
C SER A 135 -8.64 -7.91 3.11
N HIS A 136 -8.99 -8.15 4.38
CA HIS A 136 -9.28 -9.50 4.86
C HIS A 136 -10.48 -10.16 4.14
N LEU A 137 -11.35 -9.35 3.52
CA LEU A 137 -12.53 -9.79 2.78
C LEU A 137 -12.23 -10.14 1.32
N ASN A 138 -11.09 -9.66 0.80
CA ASN A 138 -10.66 -9.90 -0.56
C ASN A 138 -10.14 -11.35 -0.70
N HIS A 139 -10.11 -11.86 -1.92
CA HIS A 139 -9.58 -13.19 -2.23
C HIS A 139 -8.94 -13.21 -3.61
N ILE A 140 -7.96 -14.10 -3.82
CA ILE A 140 -7.29 -14.19 -5.13
C ILE A 140 -8.27 -14.73 -6.16
N THR A 141 -8.52 -13.95 -7.22
CA THR A 141 -9.42 -14.32 -8.32
C THR A 141 -8.68 -14.66 -9.62
N ASN A 142 -7.42 -14.23 -9.73
CA ASN A 142 -6.56 -14.47 -10.88
C ASN A 142 -5.19 -14.98 -10.40
N PRO A 143 -4.64 -16.07 -10.96
CA PRO A 143 -3.30 -16.55 -10.61
C PRO A 143 -2.20 -15.50 -10.74
N ALA A 144 -2.34 -14.53 -11.65
CA ALA A 144 -1.39 -13.42 -11.81
C ALA A 144 -1.36 -12.47 -10.58
N GLU A 145 -2.37 -12.50 -9.71
CA GLU A 145 -2.46 -11.73 -8.48
C GLU A 145 -1.91 -12.49 -7.26
N THR A 146 -1.43 -13.72 -7.44
CA THR A 146 -0.94 -14.55 -6.32
C THR A 146 0.31 -13.91 -5.72
N PRO A 147 0.26 -13.40 -4.48
CA PRO A 147 1.43 -12.79 -3.85
C PRO A 147 2.47 -13.85 -3.52
N ASP A 148 3.72 -13.43 -3.30
CA ASP A 148 4.78 -14.35 -2.88
C ASP A 148 4.59 -14.76 -1.41
N TRP A 149 4.10 -13.83 -0.58
CA TRP A 149 3.66 -14.09 0.79
C TRP A 149 2.34 -13.39 1.11
N THR A 150 1.59 -13.95 2.05
CA THR A 150 0.39 -13.34 2.62
C THR A 150 0.54 -13.27 4.13
N VAL A 151 0.22 -12.12 4.72
CA VAL A 151 0.30 -11.87 6.16
C VAL A 151 -1.01 -11.25 6.66
N ASP A 152 -1.37 -11.50 7.90
CA ASP A 152 -2.58 -10.97 8.53
C ASP A 152 -2.33 -9.69 9.33
N ASN A 153 -1.08 -9.38 9.63
CA ASN A 153 -0.69 -8.14 10.31
C ASN A 153 0.73 -7.69 9.95
N LEU A 154 1.12 -6.49 10.40
CA LEU A 154 2.43 -5.92 10.08
C LEU A 154 3.56 -6.69 10.79
N THR A 155 3.31 -7.26 11.96
CA THR A 155 4.32 -7.99 12.72
C THR A 155 4.80 -9.24 11.98
N GLU A 156 3.90 -9.97 11.32
CA GLU A 156 4.23 -11.14 10.50
C GLU A 156 5.17 -10.82 9.32
N ILE A 157 5.27 -9.55 8.87
CA ILE A 157 6.24 -9.13 7.86
C ILE A 157 7.67 -9.39 8.36
N LEU A 158 7.91 -9.25 9.66
CA LEU A 158 9.23 -9.48 10.26
C LEU A 158 9.65 -10.95 10.24
N GLU A 159 8.72 -11.89 10.05
CA GLU A 159 9.07 -13.31 9.86
C GLU A 159 9.63 -13.58 8.47
N ILE A 160 9.39 -12.67 7.51
CA ILE A 160 9.81 -12.76 6.12
C ILE A 160 11.04 -11.88 5.86
N LEU A 161 11.04 -10.65 6.41
CA LEU A 161 12.02 -9.60 6.12
C LEU A 161 12.78 -9.08 7.36
N GLY A 162 12.53 -9.63 8.55
CA GLY A 162 13.13 -9.15 9.81
C GLY A 162 14.51 -9.69 10.12
#